data_AF-A0A4Q6EID0-F1
#
_entry.id   AF-A0A4Q6EID0-F1
#
_cell.length_a   1.000
_cell.length_b   1.000
_cell.length_c   1.000
_cell.angle_alpha   90.00
_cell.angle_beta   90.00
_cell.angle_gamma   90.00
#
_symmetry.space_group_name_H-M   'P 1'
#
loop_
_entity.id
_entity.type
_entity.pdbx_description
1 polymer ?
#
loop_
_entity_poly.entity_id
_entity_poly.type
_entity_poly.pdbx_seq_one_letter_code
_entity_poly.pdbx_strand_id
1 'polypeptide(L)'
;MKHLTTLILLALTFFVTPVSAADDSLLSADTQNYIGFGVIVFALILLLVVLLVLLRTFKIVTRIILRSEGYTDAEITAELNPAKVQKPKKQFWNKVLSLRPLEEEKDMLIEHEYDGIKELDNPTPAWFMVLFYGTIVFGVAYLLIYHVFGIGQLQDAEYKTEVAQAEIAKKEYLSKAANLIDENTVTLVKDGAVLKEGEAIFKQNCAACHGDKGQGMVGPNLTDDYWLHGGNIKAVFKTVKYGVPAKGMPNWDKQLSAKQLSDVANYVKSLHGTNPPNGKEPQGEKEEEGKETNEKLASN
;
A
#
# COMPACT_ATOMS: atom_id res chain seq x y z
N MET A 1 18.59 50.09 -18.74
CA MET A 1 17.17 49.99 -19.18
C MET A 1 16.99 49.18 -20.46
N LYS A 2 17.78 49.38 -21.53
CA LYS A 2 17.65 48.61 -22.79
C LYS A 2 17.94 47.10 -22.67
N HIS A 3 18.84 46.69 -21.76
CA HIS A 3 19.15 45.27 -21.53
C HIS A 3 18.14 44.56 -20.60
N LEU A 4 17.37 45.33 -19.83
CA LEU A 4 16.41 44.79 -18.85
C LEU A 4 15.08 44.43 -19.54
N THR A 5 14.63 45.27 -20.48
CA THR A 5 13.47 44.98 -21.33
C THR A 5 13.71 43.80 -22.26
N THR A 6 14.92 43.64 -22.81
CA THR A 6 15.28 42.47 -23.62
C THR A 6 15.34 41.19 -22.79
N LEU A 7 15.77 41.24 -21.52
CA LEU A 7 15.75 40.09 -20.61
C LEU A 7 14.33 39.66 -20.22
N ILE A 8 13.42 40.62 -20.04
CA ILE A 8 12.00 40.35 -19.72
C ILE A 8 11.28 39.75 -20.94
N LEU A 9 11.55 40.24 -22.16
CA LEU A 9 10.96 39.69 -23.38
C LEU A 9 11.49 38.28 -23.70
N LEU A 10 12.78 38.01 -23.45
CA LEU A 10 13.38 36.68 -23.63
C LEU A 10 12.84 35.66 -22.60
N ALA A 11 12.57 36.10 -21.37
CA ALA A 11 11.96 35.28 -20.33
C ALA A 11 10.49 34.93 -20.63
N LEU A 12 9.74 35.83 -21.29
CA LEU A 12 8.35 35.59 -21.67
C LEU A 12 8.22 34.56 -22.82
N THR A 13 9.19 34.51 -23.74
CA THR A 13 9.20 33.55 -24.86
C THR A 13 9.54 32.12 -24.45
N PHE A 14 10.12 31.91 -23.26
CA PHE A 14 10.43 30.57 -22.73
C PHE A 14 9.23 29.88 -22.07
N PHE A 15 8.11 30.59 -21.88
CA PHE A 15 6.92 30.10 -21.17
C PHE A 15 5.84 29.45 -22.06
N VAL A 16 6.05 29.41 -23.39
CA VAL A 16 5.07 28.85 -24.34
C VAL A 16 5.71 27.77 -25.20
N THR A 17 6.04 26.64 -24.59
CA THR A 17 6.07 25.37 -25.32
C THR A 17 5.13 24.40 -24.62
N PRO A 18 4.20 23.76 -25.35
CA PRO A 18 3.52 22.59 -24.81
C PRO A 18 4.60 21.53 -24.60
N VAL A 19 4.72 21.01 -23.39
CA VAL A 19 5.40 19.73 -23.16
C VAL A 19 4.56 18.69 -23.90
N SER A 20 4.89 18.45 -25.16
CA SER A 20 4.48 17.25 -25.87
C SER A 20 5.17 16.09 -25.16
N ALA A 21 4.38 15.27 -24.48
CA ALA A 21 4.79 13.96 -24.03
C ALA A 21 5.13 13.11 -25.26
N ALA A 22 6.41 13.06 -25.61
CA ALA A 22 6.97 12.09 -26.54
C ALA A 22 7.93 11.22 -25.72
N ASP A 23 7.67 9.91 -25.71
CA ASP A 23 8.30 8.85 -24.90
C ASP A 23 9.79 8.57 -25.25
N ASP A 24 10.55 9.56 -25.72
CA ASP A 24 11.96 9.44 -26.10
C ASP A 24 12.89 10.22 -25.14
N SER A 25 12.61 10.14 -23.84
CA SER A 25 13.43 10.81 -22.84
C SER A 25 14.47 9.87 -22.23
N LEU A 26 15.75 10.23 -22.37
CA LEU A 26 16.90 9.56 -21.74
C LEU A 26 16.96 9.69 -20.21
N LEU A 27 15.92 10.26 -19.57
CA LEU A 27 15.86 10.54 -18.14
C LEU A 27 14.68 9.79 -17.52
N SER A 28 14.89 9.18 -16.35
CA SER A 28 13.83 8.50 -15.62
C SER A 28 12.70 9.45 -15.24
N ALA A 29 11.48 8.92 -15.14
CA ALA A 29 10.28 9.69 -14.79
C ALA A 29 10.44 10.49 -13.49
N ASP A 30 11.12 9.91 -12.49
CA ASP A 30 11.42 10.61 -11.23
C ASP A 30 12.33 11.82 -11.45
N THR A 31 13.37 11.68 -12.27
CA THR A 31 14.30 12.76 -12.60
C THR A 31 13.59 13.90 -13.32
N GLN A 32 12.63 13.59 -14.20
CA GLN A 32 11.81 14.60 -14.87
C GLN A 32 10.89 15.35 -13.92
N ASN A 33 10.28 14.64 -12.97
CA ASN A 33 9.43 15.25 -11.95
C ASN A 33 10.25 16.21 -11.05
N TYR A 34 11.47 15.83 -10.66
CA TYR A 34 12.37 16.72 -9.90
C TYR A 34 12.80 17.96 -10.69
N ILE A 35 13.09 17.80 -11.99
CA ILE A 35 13.44 18.93 -12.87
C ILE A 35 12.24 19.87 -13.02
N GLY A 36 11.04 19.32 -13.26
CA GLY A 36 9.80 20.10 -13.38
C GLY A 36 9.48 20.89 -12.10
N PHE A 37 9.60 20.25 -10.94
CA PHE A 37 9.42 20.93 -9.65
C PHE A 37 10.47 22.03 -9.43
N GLY A 38 11.74 21.78 -9.79
CA GLY A 38 12.81 22.77 -9.71
C GLY A 38 12.54 24.02 -10.57
N VAL A 39 12.02 23.84 -11.78
CA VAL A 39 11.65 24.97 -12.67
C VAL A 39 10.48 25.78 -12.10
N ILE A 40 9.46 25.12 -11.56
CA ILE A 40 8.29 25.81 -10.94
C ILE A 40 8.74 26.61 -9.71
N VAL A 41 9.54 26.00 -8.83
CA VAL A 41 10.06 26.69 -7.63
C VAL A 41 10.92 27.90 -8.02
N PHE A 42 11.79 27.75 -9.02
CA PHE A 42 12.60 28.84 -9.52
C PHE A 42 11.73 29.98 -10.09
N ALA A 43 10.67 29.65 -10.84
CA ALA A 43 9.73 30.64 -11.37
C ALA A 43 8.97 31.38 -10.26
N LEU A 44 8.53 30.69 -9.20
CA LEU A 44 7.86 31.31 -8.05
C LEU A 44 8.79 32.23 -7.27
N ILE A 45 10.06 31.85 -7.09
CA ILE A 45 11.08 32.70 -6.46
C ILE A 45 11.31 33.95 -7.31
N LEU A 46 11.44 33.80 -8.63
CA LEU A 46 11.61 34.93 -9.55
C LEU A 46 10.41 35.89 -9.48
N LEU A 47 9.18 35.36 -9.49
CA LEU A 47 7.95 36.15 -9.34
C LEU A 47 7.94 36.93 -8.03
N LEU A 48 8.31 36.29 -6.91
CA LEU A 48 8.40 36.94 -5.60
C LEU A 48 9.43 38.08 -5.61
N VAL A 49 10.60 37.86 -6.21
CA VAL A 49 11.64 38.90 -6.36
C VAL A 49 11.10 40.08 -7.19
N VAL A 50 10.40 39.84 -8.29
CA VAL A 50 9.77 40.89 -9.11
C VAL A 50 8.74 41.68 -8.29
N LEU A 51 7.89 41.01 -7.52
CA LEU A 51 6.91 41.64 -6.63
C LEU A 51 7.59 42.51 -5.55
N LEU A 52 8.67 42.02 -4.94
CA LEU A 52 9.43 42.79 -3.96
C LEU A 52 10.12 44.01 -4.59
N VAL A 53 10.65 43.89 -5.81
CA VAL A 53 11.22 45.01 -6.55
C VAL A 53 10.14 46.04 -6.88
N LEU A 54 8.96 45.61 -7.33
CA LEU A 54 7.83 46.51 -7.58
C LEU A 54 7.41 47.25 -6.31
N LEU A 55 7.20 46.55 -5.20
CA LEU A 55 6.87 47.17 -3.90
C LEU A 55 7.96 48.16 -3.45
N ARG A 56 9.23 47.84 -3.69
CA ARG A 56 10.35 48.73 -3.38
C ARG A 56 10.36 49.97 -4.26
N THR A 57 10.12 49.82 -5.56
CA THR A 57 10.00 50.96 -6.49
C THR A 57 8.82 51.83 -6.14
N PHE A 58 7.67 51.25 -5.80
CA PHE A 58 6.48 51.98 -5.36
C PHE A 58 6.79 52.80 -4.11
N LYS A 59 7.40 52.20 -3.08
CA LYS A 59 7.83 52.94 -1.88
C LYS A 59 8.81 54.09 -2.19
N ILE A 60 9.74 53.90 -3.12
CA ILE A 60 10.69 54.93 -3.53
C ILE A 60 9.97 56.07 -4.27
N VAL A 61 9.07 55.75 -5.20
CA VAL A 61 8.30 56.75 -5.95
C VAL A 61 7.37 57.53 -5.02
N THR A 62 6.63 56.86 -4.13
CA THR A 62 5.79 57.53 -3.13
C THR A 62 6.61 58.43 -2.21
N ARG A 63 7.80 57.99 -1.78
CA ARG A 63 8.72 58.82 -0.99
C ARG A 63 9.22 60.04 -1.77
N ILE A 64 9.47 59.92 -3.07
CA ILE A 64 9.89 61.04 -3.93
C ILE A 64 8.74 62.03 -4.14
N ILE A 65 7.52 61.55 -4.38
CA ILE A 65 6.32 62.39 -4.56
C ILE A 65 6.04 63.17 -3.27
N LEU A 66 5.97 62.49 -2.12
CA LEU A 66 5.75 63.14 -0.82
C LEU A 66 6.87 64.15 -0.51
N ARG A 67 8.12 63.85 -0.86
CA ARG A 67 9.22 64.80 -0.71
C ARG A 67 9.10 66.01 -1.64
N SER A 68 8.56 65.83 -2.85
CA SER A 68 8.32 66.93 -3.80
C SER A 68 7.17 67.86 -3.36
N GLU A 69 6.23 67.33 -2.56
CA GLU A 69 5.14 68.09 -1.94
C GLU A 69 5.56 68.81 -0.64
N GLY A 70 6.83 68.69 -0.23
CA GLY A 70 7.41 69.44 0.90
C GLY A 70 7.38 68.73 2.26
N TYR A 71 7.00 67.45 2.31
CA TYR A 71 6.98 66.66 3.55
C TYR A 71 8.40 66.34 4.06
N THR A 72 8.57 66.34 5.39
CA THR A 72 9.83 65.97 6.04
C THR A 72 10.01 64.45 6.14
N ASP A 73 11.26 63.96 6.24
CA ASP A 73 11.55 62.51 6.31
C ASP A 73 10.85 61.80 7.50
N ALA A 74 10.56 62.54 8.58
CA ALA A 74 9.83 62.05 9.75
C ALA A 74 8.32 61.86 9.49
N GLU A 75 7.70 62.76 8.72
CA GLU A 75 6.27 62.67 8.37
C GLU A 75 6.03 61.58 7.32
N ILE A 76 6.94 61.43 6.35
CA ILE A 76 6.88 60.36 5.34
C ILE A 76 6.97 58.97 6.00
N THR A 77 7.76 58.82 7.06
CA THR A 77 7.89 57.54 7.77
C THR A 77 6.70 57.22 8.68
N ALA A 78 6.01 58.24 9.19
CA ALA A 78 4.75 58.10 9.92
C ALA A 78 3.59 57.68 8.99
N GLU A 79 3.51 58.28 7.80
CA GLU A 79 2.46 57.96 6.82
C GLU A 79 2.63 56.57 6.19
N LEU A 80 3.88 56.16 5.92
CA LEU A 80 4.20 54.83 5.40
C LEU A 80 3.97 53.70 6.43
N ASN A 81 3.87 54.02 7.72
CA ASN A 81 3.65 53.06 8.80
C ASN A 81 2.54 53.58 9.74
N PRO A 82 1.26 53.51 9.34
CA PRO A 82 0.19 53.96 10.21
C PRO A 82 0.21 53.16 11.52
N ALA A 83 0.13 53.88 12.65
CA ALA A 83 0.14 53.28 13.98
C ALA A 83 -0.98 52.23 14.09
N LYS A 84 -0.61 50.99 14.45
CA LYS A 84 -1.58 49.90 14.66
C LYS A 84 -2.52 50.26 15.80
N VAL A 85 -3.76 50.61 15.46
CA VAL A 85 -4.84 50.81 16.43
C VAL A 85 -5.04 49.51 17.21
N GLN A 86 -4.67 49.52 18.49
CA GLN A 86 -4.86 48.37 19.38
C GLN A 86 -6.35 48.26 19.74
N LYS A 87 -7.07 47.31 19.12
CA LYS A 87 -8.45 46.98 19.52
C LYS A 87 -8.43 46.11 20.79
N PRO A 88 -9.34 46.34 21.76
CA PRO A 88 -9.36 45.64 23.05
C PRO A 88 -9.64 44.14 22.92
N LYS A 89 -8.98 43.32 23.77
CA LYS A 89 -8.89 41.85 23.69
C LYS A 89 -10.16 41.04 24.00
N LYS A 90 -11.32 41.65 24.24
CA LYS A 90 -12.58 40.93 24.50
C LYS A 90 -13.47 40.94 23.25
N GLN A 91 -13.21 40.06 22.28
CA GLN A 91 -14.02 40.07 21.05
C GLN A 91 -14.07 38.77 20.23
N PHE A 92 -13.22 37.77 20.51
CA PHE A 92 -13.15 36.56 19.68
C PHE A 92 -14.24 35.54 20.03
N TRP A 93 -14.29 35.09 21.29
CA TRP A 93 -15.26 34.06 21.72
C TRP A 93 -16.71 34.51 21.59
N ASN A 94 -17.02 35.78 21.93
CA ASN A 94 -18.36 36.32 21.76
C ASN A 94 -18.79 36.37 20.29
N LYS A 95 -17.84 36.53 19.36
CA LYS A 95 -18.11 36.54 17.91
C LYS A 95 -18.22 35.13 17.33
N VAL A 96 -17.41 34.19 17.81
CA VAL A 96 -17.44 32.79 17.38
C VAL A 96 -18.72 32.10 17.88
N LEU A 97 -19.08 32.33 19.15
CA LEU A 97 -20.24 31.74 19.80
C LEU A 97 -21.51 32.60 19.67
N SER A 98 -21.43 33.77 19.05
CA SER A 98 -22.53 34.75 18.94
C SER A 98 -23.20 35.07 20.29
N LEU A 99 -22.43 35.13 21.39
CA LEU A 99 -22.97 35.32 22.74
C LEU A 99 -23.33 36.79 23.00
N ARG A 100 -24.55 37.02 23.48
CA ARG A 100 -25.07 38.31 23.93
C ARG A 100 -25.10 38.39 25.47
N PRO A 101 -25.04 39.59 26.07
CA PRO A 101 -25.17 39.77 27.52
C PRO A 101 -26.55 39.31 28.01
N LEU A 102 -26.64 38.80 29.25
CA LEU A 102 -27.90 38.31 29.84
C LEU A 102 -28.91 39.44 30.08
N GLU A 103 -28.42 40.68 30.23
CA GLU A 103 -29.25 41.86 30.45
C GLU A 103 -30.15 42.19 29.25
N GLU A 104 -29.74 41.78 28.03
CA GLU A 104 -30.48 42.01 26.77
C GLU A 104 -31.53 40.93 26.48
N GLU A 105 -31.66 39.91 27.34
CA GLU A 105 -32.57 38.77 27.11
C GLU A 105 -34.03 39.19 26.92
N LYS A 106 -34.50 40.16 27.72
CA LYS A 106 -35.87 40.66 27.66
C LYS A 106 -36.22 41.30 26.32
N ASP A 107 -35.24 41.91 25.66
CA ASP A 107 -35.41 42.60 24.39
C ASP A 107 -35.38 41.62 23.19
N MET A 108 -35.00 40.36 23.43
CA MET A 108 -34.89 39.30 22.41
C MET A 108 -36.02 38.28 22.49
N LEU A 109 -36.99 38.46 23.40
CA LEU A 109 -38.12 37.54 23.51
C LEU A 109 -39.08 37.74 22.34
N ILE A 110 -39.44 36.63 21.69
CA ILE A 110 -40.50 36.60 20.69
C ILE A 110 -41.85 36.87 21.40
N GLU A 111 -42.72 37.67 20.79
CA GLU A 111 -43.96 38.15 21.43
C GLU A 111 -44.95 37.05 21.84
N HIS A 112 -44.87 35.87 21.21
CA HIS A 112 -45.80 34.78 21.42
C HIS A 112 -45.26 33.78 22.44
N GLU A 113 -46.12 33.44 23.41
CA GLU A 113 -45.86 32.43 24.43
C GLU A 113 -46.69 31.18 24.11
N TYR A 114 -46.03 30.03 24.11
CA TYR A 114 -46.67 28.73 23.88
C TYR A 114 -46.49 27.86 25.11
N ASP A 115 -47.58 27.56 25.82
CA ASP A 115 -47.57 26.66 26.99
C ASP A 115 -46.51 27.02 28.06
N GLY A 116 -46.38 28.32 28.36
CA GLY A 116 -45.39 28.81 29.32
C GLY A 116 -43.96 28.90 28.80
N ILE A 117 -43.69 28.47 27.57
CA ILE A 117 -42.37 28.53 26.92
C ILE A 117 -42.29 29.80 26.08
N LYS A 118 -41.20 30.56 26.28
CA LYS A 118 -40.84 31.74 25.49
C LYS A 118 -39.56 31.45 24.72
N GLU A 119 -39.53 31.90 23.48
CA GLU A 119 -38.39 31.70 22.59
C GLU A 119 -37.58 32.99 22.45
N LEU A 120 -36.26 32.84 22.33
CA LEU A 120 -35.35 33.96 22.09
C LEU A 120 -35.03 34.06 20.60
N ASP A 121 -35.07 35.27 20.05
CA ASP A 121 -34.62 35.60 18.70
C ASP A 121 -33.08 35.79 18.66
N ASN A 122 -32.35 34.72 19.01
CA ASN A 122 -30.89 34.74 19.03
C ASN A 122 -30.33 34.39 17.64
N PRO A 123 -29.35 35.14 17.09
CA PRO A 123 -28.71 34.76 15.84
C PRO A 123 -28.00 33.40 15.96
N THR A 124 -28.04 32.63 14.87
CA THR A 124 -27.33 31.36 14.80
C THR A 124 -25.82 31.55 15.07
N PRO A 125 -25.17 30.64 15.84
CA PRO A 125 -23.75 30.75 16.11
C PRO A 125 -22.92 30.80 14.83
N ALA A 126 -21.96 31.74 14.77
CA ALA A 126 -21.15 31.92 13.57
C ALA A 126 -20.35 30.65 13.19
N TRP A 127 -19.87 29.90 14.17
CA TRP A 127 -19.19 28.62 13.92
C TRP A 127 -20.11 27.59 13.24
N PHE A 128 -21.39 27.57 13.61
CA PHE A 128 -22.38 26.66 13.04
C PHE A 128 -22.64 27.00 11.58
N MET A 129 -22.76 28.30 11.26
CA MET A 129 -22.92 28.75 9.87
C MET A 129 -21.69 28.43 9.02
N VAL A 130 -20.48 28.58 9.56
CA VAL A 130 -19.25 28.18 8.87
C VAL A 130 -19.24 26.69 8.60
N LEU A 131 -19.62 25.86 9.58
CA LEU A 131 -19.72 24.42 9.40
C LEU A 131 -20.77 24.06 8.34
N PHE A 132 -21.96 24.68 8.40
CA PHE A 132 -23.06 24.46 7.47
C PHE A 132 -22.66 24.79 6.02
N TYR A 133 -22.04 25.95 5.77
CA TYR A 133 -21.54 26.27 4.43
C TYR A 133 -20.32 25.42 4.04
N GLY A 134 -19.50 25.02 5.01
CA GLY A 134 -18.38 24.13 4.81
C GLY A 134 -18.80 22.75 4.29
N THR A 135 -19.87 22.17 4.83
CA THR A 135 -20.39 20.87 4.34
C THR A 135 -20.97 20.98 2.93
N ILE A 136 -21.61 22.11 2.59
CA ILE A 136 -22.08 22.38 1.22
C ILE A 136 -20.90 22.43 0.24
N VAL A 137 -19.85 23.20 0.56
CA VAL A 137 -18.65 23.29 -0.28
C VAL A 137 -17.97 21.92 -0.42
N PHE A 138 -17.86 21.18 0.68
CA PHE A 138 -17.31 19.82 0.66
C PHE A 138 -18.13 18.90 -0.25
N GLY A 139 -19.46 18.93 -0.16
CA GLY A 139 -20.34 18.12 -1.01
C GLY A 139 -20.19 18.44 -2.50
N VAL A 140 -20.09 19.72 -2.86
CA VAL A 140 -19.83 20.14 -4.25
C VAL A 140 -18.45 19.66 -4.72
N ALA A 141 -17.41 19.83 -3.90
CA ALA A 141 -16.06 19.38 -4.24
C ALA A 141 -16.01 17.85 -4.41
N TYR A 142 -16.65 17.10 -3.51
CA TYR A 142 -16.75 15.64 -3.57
C TYR A 142 -17.42 15.18 -4.87
N LEU A 143 -18.57 15.78 -5.22
CA LEU A 143 -19.28 15.47 -6.45
C LEU A 143 -18.40 15.73 -7.68
N LEU A 144 -17.72 16.88 -7.71
CA LEU A 144 -16.82 17.21 -8.82
C LEU A 144 -15.65 16.22 -8.94
N ILE A 145 -14.99 15.87 -7.84
CA ILE A 145 -13.81 15.00 -7.83
C ILE A 145 -14.16 13.56 -8.24
N TYR A 146 -15.22 12.99 -7.67
CA TYR A 146 -15.55 11.57 -7.85
C TYR A 146 -16.46 11.31 -9.05
N HIS A 147 -17.43 12.19 -9.33
CA HIS A 147 -18.45 11.92 -10.35
C HIS A 147 -18.29 12.73 -11.64
N VAL A 148 -17.67 13.91 -11.61
CA VAL A 148 -17.52 14.75 -12.82
C VAL A 148 -16.14 14.60 -13.45
N PHE A 149 -15.08 14.81 -12.68
CA PHE A 149 -13.70 14.76 -13.18
C PHE A 149 -13.10 13.35 -13.13
N GLY A 150 -13.67 12.43 -12.33
CA GLY A 150 -13.18 11.06 -12.21
C GLY A 150 -11.75 10.96 -11.66
N ILE A 151 -11.33 11.94 -10.87
CA ILE A 151 -9.99 11.97 -10.25
C ILE A 151 -9.95 11.01 -9.06
N GLY A 152 -11.04 10.91 -8.30
CA GLY A 152 -11.19 9.98 -7.19
C GLY A 152 -11.58 8.57 -7.65
N GLN A 153 -11.05 7.54 -6.98
CA GLN A 153 -11.49 6.16 -7.21
C GLN A 153 -12.85 5.93 -6.57
N LEU A 154 -13.81 5.40 -7.34
CA LEU A 154 -15.06 4.89 -6.78
C LEU A 154 -14.84 3.51 -6.15
N GLN A 155 -15.79 3.09 -5.31
CA GLN A 155 -15.74 1.84 -4.54
C GLN A 155 -15.34 0.60 -5.36
N ASP A 156 -15.87 0.44 -6.57
CA ASP A 156 -15.55 -0.72 -7.42
C ASP A 156 -14.11 -0.71 -7.93
N ALA A 157 -13.57 0.48 -8.21
CA ALA A 157 -12.19 0.64 -8.65
C ALA A 157 -11.23 0.41 -7.48
N GLU A 158 -11.53 1.00 -6.32
CA GLU A 158 -10.79 0.81 -5.08
C GLU A 158 -10.75 -0.66 -4.68
N TYR A 159 -11.91 -1.35 -4.69
CA TYR A 159 -11.99 -2.79 -4.41
C TYR A 159 -11.07 -3.61 -5.32
N LYS A 160 -11.04 -3.35 -6.63
CA LYS A 160 -10.15 -4.07 -7.56
C LYS A 160 -8.69 -3.82 -7.24
N THR A 161 -8.33 -2.58 -6.90
CA THR A 161 -6.96 -2.23 -6.51
C THR A 161 -6.56 -2.91 -5.20
N GLU A 162 -7.42 -2.90 -4.19
CA GLU A 162 -7.17 -3.57 -2.91
C GLU A 162 -7.09 -5.09 -3.05
N VAL A 163 -7.96 -5.71 -3.84
CA VAL A 163 -7.90 -7.16 -4.11
C VAL A 163 -6.60 -7.52 -4.82
N ALA A 164 -6.18 -6.75 -5.82
CA ALA A 164 -4.90 -7.00 -6.50
C ALA A 164 -3.71 -6.90 -5.54
N GLN A 165 -3.71 -5.90 -4.64
CA GLN A 165 -2.69 -5.78 -3.59
C GLN A 165 -2.75 -6.95 -2.60
N ALA A 166 -3.95 -7.35 -2.18
CA ALA A 166 -4.16 -8.47 -1.28
C ALA A 166 -3.73 -9.80 -1.90
N GLU A 167 -3.93 -10.01 -3.21
CA GLU A 167 -3.45 -11.19 -3.93
C GLU A 167 -1.93 -11.26 -3.96
N ILE A 168 -1.25 -10.13 -4.18
CA ILE A 168 0.21 -10.05 -4.12
C ILE A 168 0.70 -10.40 -2.71
N ALA A 169 0.10 -9.79 -1.67
CA ALA A 169 0.45 -10.07 -0.28
C ALA A 169 0.15 -11.52 0.12
N LYS A 170 -0.98 -12.07 -0.34
CA LYS A 170 -1.34 -13.48 -0.14
C LYS A 170 -0.35 -14.39 -0.83
N LYS A 171 0.07 -14.09 -2.06
CA LYS A 171 1.07 -14.87 -2.79
C LYS A 171 2.43 -14.83 -2.08
N GLU A 172 2.83 -13.68 -1.55
CA GLU A 172 4.06 -13.55 -0.74
C GLU A 172 3.95 -14.31 0.59
N TYR A 173 2.80 -14.27 1.25
CA TYR A 173 2.56 -15.06 2.44
C TYR A 173 2.57 -16.56 2.13
N LEU A 174 1.93 -16.99 1.05
CA LEU A 174 1.89 -18.39 0.63
C LEU A 174 3.25 -18.90 0.14
N SER A 175 4.09 -18.07 -0.47
CA SER A 175 5.46 -18.47 -0.81
C SER A 175 6.32 -18.64 0.43
N LYS A 176 6.08 -17.86 1.50
CA LYS A 176 6.65 -18.10 2.82
C LYS A 176 6.02 -19.33 3.50
N ALA A 177 4.73 -19.58 3.28
CA ALA A 177 4.01 -20.74 3.79
C ALA A 177 4.30 -22.04 3.03
N ALA A 178 4.85 -21.97 1.83
CA ALA A 178 5.45 -23.13 1.17
C ALA A 178 6.62 -23.70 2.00
N ASN A 179 7.18 -22.91 2.94
CA ASN A 179 8.11 -23.36 3.97
C ASN A 179 7.42 -23.86 5.27
N LEU A 180 6.08 -23.83 5.36
CA LEU A 180 5.27 -24.28 6.50
C LEU A 180 4.60 -25.65 6.27
N ILE A 181 4.79 -26.30 5.11
CA ILE A 181 4.28 -27.67 4.92
C ILE A 181 5.07 -28.61 5.85
N ASP A 182 4.35 -29.27 6.74
CA ASP A 182 4.90 -30.20 7.72
C ASP A 182 4.16 -31.55 7.66
N GLU A 183 4.60 -32.48 8.49
CA GLU A 183 4.05 -33.85 8.53
C GLU A 183 2.57 -33.89 8.91
N ASN A 184 2.01 -32.81 9.47
CA ASN A 184 0.63 -32.75 9.91
C ASN A 184 -0.28 -32.07 8.88
N THR A 185 0.28 -31.18 8.07
CA THR A 185 -0.44 -30.33 7.10
C THR A 185 -0.38 -30.85 5.67
N VAL A 186 0.55 -31.76 5.34
CA VAL A 186 0.65 -32.35 4.01
C VAL A 186 -0.62 -33.14 3.64
N THR A 187 -1.12 -32.93 2.43
CA THR A 187 -2.30 -33.61 1.88
C THR A 187 -1.97 -34.29 0.56
N LEU A 188 -2.76 -35.31 0.21
CA LEU A 188 -2.60 -36.04 -1.04
C LEU A 188 -3.18 -35.21 -2.20
N VAL A 189 -2.32 -34.77 -3.11
CA VAL A 189 -2.65 -33.97 -4.28
C VAL A 189 -2.26 -34.73 -5.54
N LYS A 190 -3.23 -34.98 -6.42
CA LYS A 190 -3.04 -35.69 -7.70
C LYS A 190 -2.94 -34.75 -8.90
N ASP A 191 -2.57 -33.50 -8.66
CA ASP A 191 -2.42 -32.49 -9.70
C ASP A 191 -1.22 -32.80 -10.62
N GLY A 192 -1.42 -32.68 -11.94
CA GLY A 192 -0.41 -33.07 -12.92
C GLY A 192 0.88 -32.22 -12.88
N ALA A 193 0.82 -30.97 -12.41
CA ALA A 193 2.01 -30.14 -12.25
C ALA A 193 2.82 -30.56 -11.02
N VAL A 194 2.12 -30.85 -9.90
CA VAL A 194 2.75 -31.36 -8.66
C VAL A 194 3.47 -32.68 -8.92
N LEU A 195 2.84 -33.61 -9.64
CA LEU A 195 3.43 -34.91 -9.95
C LEU A 195 4.65 -34.79 -10.87
N LYS A 196 4.64 -33.88 -11.85
CA LYS A 196 5.81 -33.64 -12.74
C LYS A 196 7.01 -33.06 -11.98
N GLU A 197 6.78 -32.11 -11.08
CA GLU A 197 7.83 -31.54 -10.24
C GLU A 197 8.39 -32.60 -9.29
N GLY A 198 7.51 -33.37 -8.64
CA GLY A 198 7.89 -34.50 -7.79
C GLY A 198 8.67 -35.59 -8.52
N GLU A 199 8.29 -35.91 -9.77
CA GLU A 199 9.01 -36.85 -10.64
C GLU A 199 10.44 -36.39 -10.93
N ALA A 200 10.62 -35.10 -11.26
CA ALA A 200 11.93 -34.54 -11.54
C ALA A 200 12.86 -34.64 -10.32
N ILE A 201 12.35 -34.28 -9.14
CA ILE A 201 13.11 -34.38 -7.88
C ILE A 201 13.39 -35.84 -7.54
N PHE A 202 12.43 -36.76 -7.73
CA PHE A 202 12.61 -38.19 -7.49
C PHE A 202 13.71 -38.78 -8.40
N LYS A 203 13.70 -38.44 -9.69
CA LYS A 203 14.74 -38.89 -10.64
C LYS A 203 16.13 -38.39 -10.26
N GLN A 204 16.22 -37.15 -9.79
CA GLN A 204 17.50 -36.56 -9.42
C GLN A 204 18.07 -37.12 -8.10
N ASN A 205 17.21 -37.40 -7.12
CA ASN A 205 17.65 -37.63 -5.74
C ASN A 205 17.33 -39.02 -5.18
N CYS A 206 16.28 -39.68 -5.67
CA CYS A 206 15.72 -40.91 -5.07
C CYS A 206 15.91 -42.15 -5.96
N ALA A 207 15.91 -41.98 -7.28
CA ALA A 207 15.95 -43.07 -8.25
C ALA A 207 17.23 -43.93 -8.15
N ALA A 208 18.36 -43.37 -7.71
CA ALA A 208 19.60 -44.12 -7.52
C ALA A 208 19.44 -45.29 -6.52
N CYS A 209 18.58 -45.14 -5.51
CA CYS A 209 18.35 -46.16 -4.48
C CYS A 209 17.02 -46.91 -4.69
N HIS A 210 15.97 -46.21 -5.12
CA HIS A 210 14.63 -46.77 -5.29
C HIS A 210 14.30 -47.20 -6.72
N GLY A 211 15.22 -47.01 -7.67
CA GLY A 211 15.02 -47.29 -9.09
C GLY A 211 14.19 -46.22 -9.82
N ASP A 212 14.37 -46.12 -11.13
CA ASP A 212 13.74 -45.08 -11.97
C ASP A 212 12.21 -45.06 -11.93
N LYS A 213 11.59 -46.22 -11.67
CA LYS A 213 10.14 -46.39 -11.55
C LYS A 213 9.69 -46.65 -10.10
N GLY A 214 10.58 -46.45 -9.12
CA GLY A 214 10.30 -46.78 -7.72
C GLY A 214 10.27 -48.28 -7.42
N GLN A 215 10.76 -49.13 -8.33
CA GLN A 215 10.72 -50.59 -8.20
C GLN A 215 11.55 -51.16 -7.04
N GLY A 216 12.40 -50.34 -6.41
CA GLY A 216 13.33 -50.74 -5.38
C GLY A 216 14.62 -51.32 -5.95
N MET A 217 15.77 -50.84 -5.45
CA MET A 217 17.09 -51.45 -5.69
C MET A 217 17.78 -51.65 -4.35
N VAL A 218 18.55 -50.65 -3.91
CA VAL A 218 19.10 -50.61 -2.55
C VAL A 218 17.98 -50.29 -1.56
N GLY A 219 17.12 -49.32 -1.88
CA GLY A 219 15.91 -48.99 -1.13
C GLY A 219 14.75 -49.98 -1.37
N PRO A 220 13.66 -49.87 -0.58
CA PRO A 220 12.46 -50.66 -0.76
C PRO A 220 11.72 -50.33 -2.07
N ASN A 221 10.86 -51.26 -2.49
CA ASN A 221 9.88 -51.04 -3.55
C ASN A 221 8.82 -50.05 -3.07
N LEU A 222 8.53 -49.02 -3.86
CA LEU A 222 7.54 -47.97 -3.56
C LEU A 222 6.25 -48.12 -4.38
N THR A 223 6.17 -49.17 -5.20
CA THR A 223 5.05 -49.44 -6.11
C THR A 223 4.08 -50.48 -5.60
N ASP A 224 4.47 -51.24 -4.57
CA ASP A 224 3.66 -52.29 -3.95
C ASP A 224 2.86 -51.80 -2.73
N ASP A 225 2.05 -52.70 -2.17
CA ASP A 225 1.17 -52.40 -1.02
C ASP A 225 1.92 -52.42 0.33
N TYR A 226 3.24 -52.63 0.38
CA TYR A 226 3.97 -52.90 1.62
C TYR A 226 4.87 -51.73 2.03
N TRP A 227 4.76 -51.31 3.29
CA TRP A 227 5.48 -50.14 3.81
C TRP A 227 6.21 -50.46 5.11
N LEU A 228 7.47 -50.01 5.22
CA LEU A 228 8.29 -50.14 6.43
C LEU A 228 8.02 -49.05 7.46
N HIS A 229 7.60 -47.86 7.02
CA HIS A 229 7.47 -46.66 7.86
C HIS A 229 6.09 -46.01 7.77
N GLY A 230 5.08 -46.75 7.30
CA GLY A 230 3.73 -46.27 7.07
C GLY A 230 3.53 -45.70 5.66
N GLY A 231 2.43 -46.08 5.00
CA GLY A 231 2.13 -45.70 3.62
C GLY A 231 1.28 -44.44 3.46
N ASN A 232 0.75 -43.84 4.54
CA ASN A 232 -0.04 -42.63 4.43
C ASN A 232 0.84 -41.42 4.00
N ILE A 233 0.24 -40.39 3.39
CA ILE A 233 1.00 -39.26 2.82
C ILE A 233 1.86 -38.53 3.88
N LYS A 234 1.37 -38.47 5.12
CA LYS A 234 2.08 -37.85 6.25
C LYS A 234 3.31 -38.65 6.66
N ALA A 235 3.18 -39.98 6.70
CA ALA A 235 4.27 -40.91 6.99
C ALA A 235 5.33 -40.88 5.89
N VAL A 236 4.93 -40.94 4.62
CA VAL A 236 5.85 -40.81 3.48
C VAL A 236 6.59 -39.48 3.54
N PHE A 237 5.87 -38.36 3.74
CA PHE A 237 6.49 -37.04 3.89
C PHE A 237 7.48 -37.01 5.06
N LYS A 238 7.14 -37.61 6.21
CA LYS A 238 8.01 -37.69 7.39
C LYS A 238 9.29 -38.48 7.10
N THR A 239 9.16 -39.64 6.46
CA THR A 239 10.30 -40.49 6.07
C THR A 239 11.20 -39.80 5.07
N VAL A 240 10.63 -39.10 4.07
CA VAL A 240 11.43 -38.32 3.12
C VAL A 240 12.10 -37.14 3.83
N LYS A 241 11.38 -36.41 4.68
CA LYS A 241 11.91 -35.25 5.40
C LYS A 241 13.08 -35.63 6.28
N TYR A 242 12.92 -36.55 7.22
CA TYR A 242 13.96 -36.87 8.20
C TYR A 242 14.96 -37.95 7.75
N GLY A 243 14.64 -38.67 6.67
CA GLY A 243 15.41 -39.83 6.23
C GLY A 243 15.35 -40.99 7.22
N VAL A 244 16.14 -42.03 6.91
CA VAL A 244 16.36 -43.19 7.78
C VAL A 244 17.86 -43.47 7.81
N PRO A 245 18.65 -42.67 8.56
CA PRO A 245 20.11 -42.74 8.51
C PRO A 245 20.67 -44.12 8.85
N ALA A 246 20.05 -44.83 9.79
CA ALA A 246 20.42 -46.20 10.17
C ALA A 246 20.31 -47.22 9.01
N LYS A 247 19.53 -46.90 7.96
CA LYS A 247 19.33 -47.74 6.76
C LYS A 247 19.92 -47.10 5.50
N GLY A 248 20.68 -46.01 5.64
CA GLY A 248 21.37 -45.34 4.53
C GLY A 248 20.56 -44.30 3.75
N MET A 249 19.32 -43.98 4.16
CA MET A 249 18.55 -42.89 3.55
C MET A 249 18.92 -41.55 4.22
N PRO A 250 19.46 -40.57 3.46
CA PRO A 250 19.86 -39.28 4.01
C PRO A 250 18.64 -38.43 4.43
N ASN A 251 18.89 -37.46 5.30
CA ASN A 251 17.92 -36.44 5.68
C ASN A 251 17.85 -35.36 4.59
N TRP A 252 16.64 -35.06 4.10
CA TRP A 252 16.41 -34.11 3.01
C TRP A 252 15.90 -32.74 3.49
N ASP A 253 15.66 -32.54 4.78
CA ASP A 253 15.14 -31.30 5.39
C ASP A 253 15.95 -30.04 5.09
N LYS A 254 17.26 -30.19 4.88
CA LYS A 254 18.20 -29.09 4.58
C LYS A 254 18.46 -28.91 3.08
N GLN A 255 18.06 -29.87 2.25
CA GLN A 255 18.34 -29.89 0.81
C GLN A 255 17.10 -29.58 -0.03
N LEU A 256 15.92 -29.93 0.48
CA LEU A 256 14.63 -29.73 -0.18
C LEU A 256 13.75 -28.83 0.68
N SER A 257 13.07 -27.86 0.05
CA SER A 257 12.03 -27.07 0.69
C SER A 257 10.83 -27.95 1.08
N ALA A 258 10.04 -27.51 2.05
CA ALA A 258 8.84 -28.21 2.49
C ALA A 258 7.85 -28.48 1.34
N LYS A 259 7.75 -27.56 0.37
CA LYS A 259 7.01 -27.80 -0.88
C LYS A 259 7.61 -28.94 -1.71
N GLN A 260 8.92 -28.93 -1.95
CA GLN A 260 9.59 -29.99 -2.73
C GLN A 260 9.45 -31.36 -2.07
N LEU A 261 9.51 -31.42 -0.75
CA LEU A 261 9.24 -32.63 0.03
C LEU A 261 7.80 -33.13 -0.18
N SER A 262 6.83 -32.21 -0.22
CA SER A 262 5.43 -32.54 -0.49
C SER A 262 5.21 -33.02 -1.93
N ASP A 263 5.84 -32.38 -2.91
CA ASP A 263 5.74 -32.76 -4.32
C ASP A 263 6.30 -34.17 -4.55
N VAL A 264 7.47 -34.49 -3.97
CA VAL A 264 8.06 -35.84 -4.00
C VAL A 264 7.18 -36.87 -3.30
N ALA A 265 6.66 -36.57 -2.11
CA ALA A 265 5.80 -37.50 -1.37
C ALA A 265 4.51 -37.83 -2.16
N ASN A 266 3.93 -36.84 -2.83
CA ASN A 266 2.78 -37.03 -3.70
C ASN A 266 3.12 -37.87 -4.94
N TYR A 267 4.29 -37.64 -5.55
CA TYR A 267 4.77 -38.48 -6.64
C TYR A 267 4.99 -39.93 -6.21
N VAL A 268 5.61 -40.17 -5.05
CA VAL A 268 5.79 -41.52 -4.50
C VAL A 268 4.45 -42.22 -4.30
N LYS A 269 3.43 -41.55 -3.77
CA LYS A 269 2.08 -42.14 -3.66
C LYS A 269 1.42 -42.38 -5.02
N SER A 270 1.77 -41.63 -6.07
CA SER A 270 1.27 -41.87 -7.42
C SER A 270 1.87 -43.12 -8.08
N LEU A 271 3.03 -43.59 -7.60
CA LEU A 271 3.69 -44.81 -8.10
C LEU A 271 3.05 -46.10 -7.57
N HIS A 272 2.30 -46.00 -6.47
CA HIS A 272 1.60 -47.13 -5.88
C HIS A 272 0.64 -47.79 -6.88
N GLY A 273 0.77 -49.10 -7.07
CA GLY A 273 -0.04 -49.89 -8.02
C GLY A 273 0.52 -49.97 -9.45
N THR A 274 1.64 -49.29 -9.76
CA THR A 274 2.25 -49.37 -11.10
C THR A 274 3.02 -50.69 -11.34
N ASN A 275 3.43 -51.39 -10.28
CA ASN A 275 3.97 -52.76 -10.25
C ASN A 275 4.84 -53.14 -11.48
N PRO A 276 6.03 -52.53 -11.64
CA PRO A 276 6.93 -52.85 -12.73
C PRO A 276 7.49 -54.29 -12.62
N PRO A 277 7.85 -54.94 -13.75
CA PRO A 277 8.25 -56.36 -13.79
C PRO A 277 9.49 -56.74 -12.96
N ASN A 278 10.33 -55.76 -12.62
CA ASN A 278 11.56 -55.94 -11.84
C ASN A 278 11.44 -55.34 -10.43
N GLY A 279 10.25 -55.42 -9.83
CA GLY A 279 10.02 -55.00 -8.45
C GLY A 279 10.83 -55.84 -7.46
N LYS A 280 11.49 -55.18 -6.50
CA LYS A 280 12.09 -55.84 -5.34
C LYS A 280 11.01 -56.52 -4.51
N GLU A 281 11.36 -57.61 -3.82
CA GLU A 281 10.43 -58.34 -2.95
C GLU A 281 9.78 -57.39 -1.92
N PRO A 282 8.50 -57.59 -1.56
CA PRO A 282 7.80 -56.71 -0.63
C PRO A 282 8.44 -56.65 0.75
N GLN A 283 8.52 -55.45 1.33
CA GLN A 283 9.17 -55.22 2.62
C GLN A 283 8.27 -54.42 3.56
N GLY A 284 8.08 -54.94 4.77
CA GLY A 284 7.30 -54.27 5.81
C GLY A 284 5.88 -54.81 5.94
N GLU A 285 4.98 -53.95 6.38
CA GLU A 285 3.59 -54.30 6.65
C GLU A 285 2.72 -53.88 5.47
N LYS A 286 1.73 -54.70 5.14
CA LYS A 286 0.76 -54.37 4.10
C LYS A 286 -0.10 -53.20 4.57
N GLU A 287 -0.20 -52.16 3.75
CA GLU A 287 -1.09 -51.02 4.00
C GLU A 287 -2.55 -51.51 3.95
N GLU A 288 -3.21 -51.57 5.11
CA GLU A 288 -4.66 -51.77 5.17
C GLU A 288 -5.34 -50.47 4.72
N GLU A 289 -6.10 -50.52 3.61
CA GLU A 289 -6.87 -49.37 3.11
C GLU A 289 -7.76 -48.79 4.24
N GLY A 290 -7.43 -47.58 4.70
CA GLY A 290 -8.30 -46.79 5.59
C GLY A 290 -7.90 -46.70 7.06
N LYS A 291 -6.78 -47.26 7.51
CA LYS A 291 -6.23 -46.96 8.85
C LYS A 291 -5.10 -45.93 8.76
N GLU A 292 -5.38 -44.70 9.18
CA GLU A 292 -4.31 -43.76 9.56
C GLU A 292 -3.58 -44.36 10.78
N THR A 293 -2.55 -45.16 10.55
CA THR A 293 -1.67 -45.66 11.60
C THR A 293 -0.81 -44.52 12.13
N ASN A 294 -1.38 -43.74 13.06
CA ASN A 294 -0.59 -43.07 14.08
C ASN A 294 -0.01 -44.14 15.00
N GLU A 295 1.29 -44.02 15.31
CA GLU A 295 2.10 -44.88 16.19
C GLU A 295 2.55 -46.24 15.66
N LYS A 296 3.82 -46.30 15.23
CA LYS A 296 4.92 -46.97 15.98
C LYS A 296 6.26 -46.70 15.30
N LEU A 297 6.96 -45.68 15.75
CA LEU A 297 8.42 -45.61 15.67
C LEU A 297 8.95 -45.48 17.09
N ALA A 298 8.75 -46.55 17.86
CA ALA A 298 9.48 -46.77 19.10
C ALA A 298 10.70 -47.64 18.77
N SER A 299 11.87 -47.12 19.11
CA SER A 299 13.10 -47.85 19.43
C SER A 299 13.60 -48.92 18.45
N ASN A 300 14.61 -48.58 17.64
CA ASN A 300 15.96 -49.19 17.66
C ASN A 300 16.83 -48.64 16.52
#